data_AF-A0A6G0SI80-F1
#
_entry.id   AF-A0A6G0SI80-F1
#
_cell.length_a   1.000
_cell.length_b   1.000
_cell.length_c   1.000
_cell.angle_alpha   90.00
_cell.angle_beta   90.00
_cell.angle_gamma   90.00
#
_symmetry.space_group_name_H-M   'P 1'
#
loop_
_entity.id
_entity.type
_entity.pdbx_description
1 polymer ?
#
loop_
_entity_poly.entity_id
_entity_poly.type
_entity_poly.pdbx_seq_one_letter_code
_entity_poly.pdbx_strand_id
1 'polypeptide(L)'
;MMDDNTEVLRQQTFRRPPRVATLRGTFRKIWCVADATAVVRWAQHHRDYNRTANGFMCLAHTTEQSVEWSAANSTVHNEVGIHYKEDMAQQIAARESPTSSEGTEGPL
;
A
#
# COMPACT_ATOMS: atom_id res chain seq x y z
N MET A 1 6.35 -8.70 -10.48
CA MET A 1 5.01 -8.34 -9.96
C MET A 1 4.96 -8.64 -8.45
N MET A 2 3.83 -8.46 -7.78
CA MET A 2 3.74 -8.54 -6.32
C MET A 2 3.66 -10.00 -5.81
N ASP A 3 3.01 -10.87 -6.56
CA ASP A 3 2.73 -12.28 -6.31
C ASP A 3 3.88 -13.23 -6.68
N ASP A 4 4.79 -12.80 -7.56
CA ASP A 4 6.03 -13.51 -7.90
C ASP A 4 7.26 -13.00 -7.10
N ASN A 5 7.07 -12.00 -6.23
CA ASN A 5 8.10 -11.45 -5.37
C ASN A 5 7.86 -11.79 -3.89
N THR A 6 8.58 -12.82 -3.42
CA THR A 6 8.44 -13.35 -2.05
C THR A 6 8.69 -12.31 -0.96
N GLU A 7 9.58 -11.33 -1.17
CA GLU A 7 9.87 -10.31 -0.15
C GLU A 7 8.69 -9.34 0.00
N VAL A 8 8.10 -8.90 -1.12
CA VAL A 8 6.93 -7.99 -1.10
C VAL A 8 5.73 -8.69 -0.47
N LEU A 9 5.50 -9.95 -0.81
CA LEU A 9 4.49 -10.81 -0.18
C LEU A 9 4.66 -10.91 1.34
N ARG A 10 5.89 -11.14 1.81
CA ARG A 10 6.18 -11.21 3.26
C ARG A 10 5.94 -9.88 3.93
N GLN A 11 6.40 -8.78 3.34
CA GLN A 11 6.18 -7.44 3.87
C GLN A 11 4.69 -7.16 4.07
N GLN A 12 3.86 -7.52 3.10
CA GLN A 12 2.42 -7.25 3.11
C GLN A 12 1.66 -8.20 4.03
N THR A 13 2.04 -9.47 4.05
CA THR A 13 1.46 -10.48 4.95
C THR A 13 1.75 -10.15 6.41
N PHE A 14 2.98 -9.74 6.73
CA PHE A 14 3.39 -9.44 8.11
C PHE A 14 3.26 -7.96 8.48
N ARG A 15 2.72 -7.13 7.58
CA ARG A 15 2.66 -5.67 7.71
C ARG A 15 4.00 -5.04 8.12
N ARG A 16 5.10 -5.57 7.57
CA ARG A 16 6.45 -5.09 7.82
C ARG A 16 6.85 -4.11 6.70
N PRO A 17 7.05 -2.83 7.02
CA PRO A 17 7.42 -1.85 6.00
C PRO A 17 8.81 -2.17 5.41
N PRO A 18 9.03 -1.84 4.13
CA PRO A 18 10.34 -1.97 3.50
C PRO A 18 11.37 -1.09 4.22
N ARG A 19 12.62 -1.56 4.27
CA ARG A 19 13.76 -0.76 4.77
C ARG A 19 14.04 0.45 3.88
N VAL A 20 13.82 0.31 2.58
CA VAL A 20 14.04 1.36 1.59
C VAL A 20 12.93 2.42 1.71
N ALA A 21 13.31 3.65 2.06
CA ALA A 21 12.37 4.73 2.35
C ALA A 21 11.42 5.04 1.18
N THR A 22 11.91 4.99 -0.06
CA THR A 22 11.14 5.27 -1.27
C THR A 22 9.97 4.29 -1.47
N LEU A 23 10.08 3.07 -0.95
CA LEU A 23 9.05 2.03 -1.09
C LEU A 23 8.00 2.07 0.03
N ARG A 24 8.25 2.81 1.13
CA ARG A 24 7.34 2.86 2.28
C ARG A 24 5.98 3.47 1.94
N GLY A 25 5.95 4.48 1.07
CA GLY A 25 4.72 5.10 0.60
C GLY A 25 3.84 4.13 -0.19
N THR A 26 4.43 3.44 -1.16
CA THR A 26 3.74 2.41 -1.96
C THR A 26 3.28 1.24 -1.12
N PHE A 27 4.13 0.76 -0.21
CA PHE A 27 3.79 -0.29 0.76
C PHE A 27 2.50 0.05 1.52
N ARG A 28 2.41 1.26 2.07
CA ARG A 28 1.26 1.69 2.85
C ARG A 28 0.00 1.85 2.00
N LYS A 29 0.12 2.41 0.80
CA LYS A 29 -1.02 2.50 -0.15
C LYS A 29 -1.63 1.13 -0.40
N ILE A 30 -0.78 0.14 -0.71
CA ILE A 30 -1.23 -1.23 -0.95
C ILE A 30 -1.92 -1.79 0.30
N TRP A 31 -1.38 -1.52 1.48
CA TRP A 31 -1.99 -1.97 2.73
C TRP A 31 -3.35 -1.31 3.00
N CYS A 32 -3.49 0.00 2.83
CA CYS A 32 -4.78 0.70 2.97
C CYS A 32 -5.83 0.15 1.99
N VAL A 33 -5.43 -0.10 0.74
CA VAL A 33 -6.31 -0.70 -0.27
C VAL A 33 -6.72 -2.12 0.17
N ALA A 34 -5.78 -2.92 0.67
CA ALA A 34 -6.05 -4.27 1.14
C ALA A 34 -7.03 -4.30 2.31
N ASP A 35 -6.92 -3.36 3.26
CA ASP A 35 -7.82 -3.27 4.40
C ASP A 35 -9.22 -2.82 3.96
N ALA A 36 -9.31 -1.82 3.08
CA ALA A 36 -10.59 -1.34 2.53
C ALA A 36 -11.30 -2.39 1.65
N THR A 37 -10.55 -3.26 0.98
CA THR A 37 -11.09 -4.34 0.14
C THR A 37 -11.21 -5.69 0.87
N ALA A 38 -10.95 -5.72 2.18
CA ALA A 38 -10.99 -6.91 3.01
C ALA A 38 -10.17 -8.08 2.45
N VAL A 39 -8.96 -7.82 1.94
CA VAL A 39 -8.05 -8.86 1.45
C VAL A 39 -7.72 -9.83 2.57
N VAL A 40 -8.16 -11.08 2.41
CA VAL A 40 -7.98 -12.13 3.42
C VAL A 40 -6.60 -12.79 3.32
N ARG A 41 -6.03 -12.87 2.11
CA ARG A 41 -4.78 -13.59 1.87
C ARG A 41 -4.01 -13.04 0.67
N TRP A 42 -2.69 -12.95 0.83
CA TRP A 42 -1.76 -12.78 -0.27
C TRP A 42 -1.29 -14.15 -0.76
N ALA A 43 -1.56 -14.48 -2.02
CA ALA A 43 -1.16 -15.75 -2.63
C ALA A 43 0.12 -15.58 -3.44
N GLN A 44 1.09 -16.46 -3.21
CA GLN A 44 2.29 -16.54 -4.05
C GLN A 44 1.98 -17.42 -5.27
N HIS A 45 2.25 -16.88 -6.45
CA HIS A 45 2.07 -17.60 -7.71
C HIS A 45 3.39 -17.65 -8.47
N HIS A 46 3.60 -18.74 -9.22
CA HIS A 46 4.72 -18.79 -10.15
C HIS A 46 4.53 -17.73 -11.23
N ARG A 47 5.64 -17.13 -11.71
CA ARG A 47 5.60 -16.05 -12.71
C ARG A 47 4.80 -16.42 -13.96
N ASP A 48 4.82 -17.69 -14.36
CA ASP A 48 4.07 -18.17 -15.53
C ASP A 48 2.56 -18.03 -15.37
N TYR A 49 2.03 -18.15 -14.15
CA TYR A 49 0.62 -17.91 -13.86
C TYR A 49 0.25 -16.43 -13.84
N ASN A 50 1.25 -15.55 -13.89
CA ASN A 50 1.07 -14.11 -13.88
C ASN A 50 1.45 -13.45 -15.23
N ARG A 51 1.47 -14.25 -16.30
CA ARG A 51 1.82 -13.80 -17.65
C ARG A 51 0.93 -12.66 -18.15
N THR A 52 -0.36 -12.67 -17.80
CA THR A 52 -1.32 -11.63 -18.20
C THR A 52 -0.91 -10.25 -17.67
N ALA A 53 -0.57 -10.17 -16.40
CA ALA A 53 -0.20 -8.89 -15.82
C ALA A 53 1.22 -8.44 -16.19
N ASN A 54 2.13 -9.38 -16.44
CA ASN A 54 3.38 -9.07 -17.13
C ASN A 54 3.13 -8.47 -18.53
N GLY A 55 2.18 -9.03 -19.28
CA GLY A 55 1.72 -8.49 -20.56
C GLY A 55 1.20 -7.07 -20.44
N PHE A 56 0.41 -6.75 -19.41
CA PHE A 56 -0.05 -5.38 -19.15
C PHE A 56 1.07 -4.42 -18.80
N MET A 57 2.05 -4.85 -17.99
CA MET A 57 3.22 -4.00 -17.71
C MET A 57 3.99 -3.70 -19.00
N CYS A 58 4.21 -4.71 -19.85
CA CYS A 58 4.86 -4.52 -21.14
C CYS A 58 4.08 -3.56 -22.03
N LEU A 59 2.74 -3.70 -22.09
CA LEU A 59 1.89 -2.80 -22.86
C LEU A 59 1.98 -1.36 -22.36
N ALA A 60 1.78 -1.13 -21.06
CA ALA A 60 1.85 0.20 -20.46
C ALA A 60 3.23 0.85 -20.65
N HIS A 61 4.30 0.06 -20.57
CA HIS A 61 5.66 0.54 -20.85
C HIS A 61 5.86 0.88 -22.34
N THR A 62 5.24 0.13 -23.25
CA THR A 62 5.42 0.33 -24.70
C THR A 62 4.57 1.48 -25.22
N THR A 63 3.37 1.66 -24.68
CA THR A 63 2.44 2.72 -25.09
C THR A 63 2.62 4.01 -24.30
N GLU A 64 3.41 3.98 -23.22
CA GLU A 64 3.52 5.05 -22.21
C GLU A 64 2.16 5.49 -21.64
N GLN A 65 1.13 4.67 -21.82
CA GLN A 65 -0.22 4.93 -21.35
C GLN A 65 -0.53 4.05 -20.15
N SER A 66 -1.11 4.67 -19.11
CA SER A 66 -1.64 3.93 -17.98
C SER A 66 -2.82 3.07 -18.45
N VAL A 67 -2.69 1.75 -18.27
CA VAL A 67 -3.80 0.81 -18.51
C VAL A 67 -4.53 0.60 -17.20
N GLU A 68 -5.70 1.21 -17.06
CA GLU A 68 -6.60 0.97 -15.94
C GLU A 68 -7.69 -0.01 -16.39
N TRP A 69 -7.79 -1.14 -15.69
CA TRP A 69 -8.92 -2.06 -15.86
C TRP A 69 -9.99 -1.67 -14.84
N SER A 70 -11.03 -0.98 -15.29
CA SER A 70 -12.23 -0.82 -14.48
C SER A 70 -13.11 -2.04 -14.68
N ALA A 71 -13.24 -2.88 -13.65
CA ALA A 71 -14.40 -3.73 -13.54
C ALA A 71 -15.59 -2.77 -13.34
N ALA A 72 -16.47 -2.68 -14.34
CA ALA A 72 -17.60 -1.76 -14.33
C ALA A 72 -18.33 -1.80 -12.97
N ASN A 73 -18.49 -0.62 -12.35
CA ASN A 73 -19.23 -0.37 -11.10
C ASN A 73 -18.67 -0.99 -9.81
N SER A 74 -17.43 -0.66 -9.45
CA SER A 74 -16.94 -0.91 -8.09
C SER A 74 -16.89 0.41 -7.32
N THR A 75 -17.96 0.70 -6.58
CA THR A 75 -18.05 1.76 -5.54
C THR A 75 -16.85 1.73 -4.59
N VAL A 76 -16.27 0.54 -4.42
CA VAL A 76 -15.08 0.25 -3.62
C VAL A 76 -13.85 1.05 -4.06
N HIS A 77 -13.66 1.33 -5.36
CA HIS A 77 -12.52 2.15 -5.80
C HIS A 77 -12.59 3.60 -5.29
N ASN A 78 -13.79 4.18 -5.24
CA ASN A 78 -13.99 5.52 -4.71
C ASN A 78 -13.83 5.54 -3.17
N GLU A 79 -14.36 4.53 -2.48
CA GLU A 79 -14.24 4.37 -1.02
C GLU A 79 -12.78 4.22 -0.57
N VAL A 80 -11.99 3.42 -1.30
CA VAL A 80 -10.55 3.27 -1.05
C VAL A 80 -9.80 4.60 -1.19
N GLY A 81 -10.16 5.41 -2.19
CA GLY A 81 -9.58 6.74 -2.39
C GLY A 81 -9.91 7.74 -1.27
N ILE A 82 -11.10 7.62 -0.66
CA ILE A 82 -11.53 8.42 0.48
C ILE A 82 -10.77 8.01 1.74
N HIS A 83 -10.72 6.71 2.06
CA HIS A 83 -10.00 6.21 3.24
C HIS A 83 -8.51 6.54 3.21
N TYR A 84 -7.87 6.50 2.05
CA TYR A 84 -6.47 6.91 1.92
C TYR A 84 -6.26 8.40 2.29
N LYS A 85 -7.17 9.28 1.90
CA LYS A 85 -7.08 10.72 2.23
C LYS A 85 -7.29 10.97 3.72
N GLU A 86 -8.24 10.27 4.32
CA GLU A 86 -8.54 10.35 5.77
C GLU A 86 -7.37 9.85 6.62
N ASP A 87 -6.77 8.70 6.30
CA ASP A 87 -5.61 8.15 7.04
C ASP A 87 -4.36 9.04 6.90
N MET A 88 -4.16 9.65 5.73
CA MET A 88 -3.11 10.65 5.52
C MET A 88 -3.34 11.91 6.37
N ALA A 89 -4.59 12.39 6.44
CA ALA A 89 -4.95 13.55 7.25
C ALA A 89 -4.76 13.27 8.76
N GLN A 90 -5.18 12.11 9.24
CA GLN A 90 -4.96 11.68 10.63
C GLN A 90 -3.48 11.62 11.00
N GLN A 91 -2.62 11.18 10.08
CA GLN A 91 -1.17 11.15 10.33
C GLN A 91 -0.54 12.55 10.36
N ILE A 92 -0.97 13.47 9.49
CA ILE A 92 -0.50 14.86 9.53
C ILE A 92 -0.89 15.48 10.87
N ALA A 93 -2.15 15.30 11.30
CA ALA A 93 -2.63 15.75 12.60
C ALA A 93 -1.86 15.12 13.78
N ALA A 94 -1.55 13.83 13.72
CA ALA A 94 -0.76 13.14 14.76
C ALA A 94 0.71 13.60 14.81
N ARG A 95 1.27 14.09 13.69
CA ARG A 95 2.62 14.68 13.63
C ARG A 95 2.65 16.12 14.12
N GLU A 96 1.56 16.84 13.93
CA GLU A 96 1.39 18.23 14.38
C GLU A 96 0.92 18.32 15.84
N SER A 97 0.53 17.19 16.43
CA SER A 97 0.22 17.08 17.85
C SER A 97 1.52 17.21 18.66
N PRO A 98 1.70 18.27 19.47
CA PRO A 98 2.89 18.39 20.31
C PRO A 98 2.92 17.25 21.31
N THR A 99 4.03 16.51 21.33
CA THR A 99 4.32 15.55 22.40
C THR A 99 4.53 16.36 23.67
N SER A 100 3.51 16.42 24.53
CA SER A 100 3.66 16.99 25.87
C SER A 100 4.70 16.16 26.62
N SER A 101 5.92 16.67 26.67
CA SER A 101 7.00 16.20 27.54
C SER A 101 6.73 16.74 28.95
N GLU A 102 6.09 15.93 29.79
CA GLU A 102 6.03 16.09 31.25
C GLU A 102 6.57 14.79 31.87
N GLY A 103 7.63 14.74 32.66
CA GLY A 103 8.55 15.77 33.10
C GLY A 103 9.87 15.13 33.53
N THR A 104 10.94 15.91 33.40
CA THR A 104 12.24 15.63 34.01
C THR A 104 12.34 16.51 35.24
N GLU A 105 12.15 15.96 36.44
CA GLU A 105 12.76 16.50 37.66
C GLU A 105 13.08 15.36 38.64
N GLY A 106 14.35 14.99 38.68
CA GLY A 106 15.04 14.84 39.96
C GLY A 106 16.29 15.73 39.91
N PRO A 107 17.06 15.91 40.99
CA PRO A 107 16.85 15.57 42.40
C PRO A 107 17.01 16.79 43.33
N LEU A 108 16.58 16.70 44.60
CA LEU A 108 17.27 17.25 45.79
C LEU A 108 16.78 16.50 47.05
#